data_AF-A0A920NMW9-F1
#
_entry.id   AF-A0A920NMW9-F1
#
_cell.length_a   1.000
_cell.length_b   1.000
_cell.length_c   1.000
_cell.angle_alpha   90.00
_cell.angle_beta   90.00
_cell.angle_gamma   90.00
#
_symmetry.space_group_name_H-M   'P 1'
#
loop_
_entity.id
_entity.type
_entity.pdbx_description
1 polymer ?
#
loop_
_entity_poly.entity_id
_entity_poly.type
_entity_poly.pdbx_seq_one_letter_code
_entity_poly.pdbx_strand_id
1 'polypeptide(L)'
;MEALSRGATNGMKLAANVAAMLVAFVAIIAMVNAILGLIDLSLQQILGWIFSPLAWVMGVPWNEAGIIGSLMGEKLVLTELIAFGDLSELMTTNSISDRSAIIASYALCGFANFASVGIQLGGIGGIAPERRKDLAKLGLKAMFGGALASWLTATIAGILI
;
A
#
# COMPACT_ATOMS: atom_id res chain seq x y z
N MET A 1 -15.64 15.72 27.10
CA MET A 1 -16.59 15.95 25.99
C MET A 1 -15.96 16.73 24.84
N GLU A 2 -15.28 17.86 25.07
CA GLU A 2 -14.64 18.65 24.01
C GLU A 2 -13.59 17.87 23.18
N ALA A 3 -12.70 17.12 23.84
CA ALA A 3 -11.71 16.30 23.14
C ALA A 3 -12.36 15.23 22.25
N LEU A 4 -13.47 14.63 22.70
CA LEU A 4 -14.24 13.65 21.92
C LEU A 4 -14.88 14.30 20.69
N SER A 5 -15.54 15.45 20.87
CA SER A 5 -16.17 16.19 19.76
C SER A 5 -15.13 16.65 18.73
N ARG A 6 -14.02 17.24 19.17
CA ARG A 6 -12.91 17.64 18.27
C ARG A 6 -12.28 16.45 17.57
N GLY A 7 -12.05 15.34 18.28
CA GLY A 7 -11.54 14.11 17.71
C GLY A 7 -12.44 13.55 16.62
N ALA A 8 -13.76 13.51 16.87
CA ALA A 8 -14.75 13.07 15.88
C ALA A 8 -14.78 13.98 14.64
N THR A 9 -14.78 15.30 14.80
CA THR A 9 -14.77 16.23 13.67
C THR A 9 -13.48 16.14 12.85
N ASN A 10 -12.33 16.01 13.51
CA ASN A 10 -11.05 15.83 12.83
C ASN A 10 -11.00 14.48 12.09
N GLY A 11 -11.49 13.41 12.72
CA GLY A 11 -11.63 12.09 12.10
C GLY A 11 -12.53 12.12 10.87
N MET A 12 -13.67 12.81 10.94
CA MET A 12 -14.57 12.99 9.79
C MET A 12 -13.90 13.71 8.62
N LYS A 13 -13.16 14.80 8.89
CA LYS A 13 -12.40 15.51 7.86
C LYS A 13 -11.32 14.61 7.23
N LEU A 14 -10.60 13.85 8.05
CA LEU A 14 -9.61 12.90 7.57
C LEU A 14 -10.25 11.83 6.69
N ALA A 15 -11.36 11.22 7.14
CA ALA A 15 -12.08 10.20 6.39
C ALA A 15 -12.58 10.71 5.04
N ALA A 16 -13.16 11.92 5.00
CA ALA A 16 -13.61 12.54 3.76
C ALA A 16 -12.45 12.79 2.78
N ASN A 17 -11.31 13.26 3.27
CA ASN A 17 -10.11 13.46 2.45
C ASN A 17 -9.58 12.13 1.89
N VAL A 18 -9.52 11.08 2.71
CA VAL A 18 -9.09 9.74 2.28
C VAL A 18 -10.04 9.19 1.22
N ALA A 19 -11.36 9.29 1.41
CA ALA A 19 -12.35 8.82 0.45
C ALA A 19 -12.21 9.54 -0.91
N ALA A 20 -12.10 10.87 -0.90
CA ALA A 20 -11.92 11.65 -2.13
C ALA A 20 -10.62 11.29 -2.86
N MET A 21 -9.52 11.13 -2.11
CA MET A 21 -8.23 10.73 -2.65
C MET A 21 -8.27 9.31 -3.25
N LEU A 22 -8.88 8.35 -2.55
CA LEU A 22 -9.05 6.98 -3.04
C LEU A 22 -9.80 6.96 -4.38
N VAL A 23 -10.91 7.69 -4.51
CA VAL A 23 -11.66 7.78 -5.77
C VAL A 23 -10.78 8.29 -6.91
N ALA A 24 -10.00 9.35 -6.68
CA ALA A 24 -9.12 9.92 -7.71
C ALA A 24 -7.99 8.96 -8.12
N PHE A 25 -7.29 8.36 -7.15
CA PHE A 25 -6.19 7.44 -7.44
C PHE A 25 -6.69 6.14 -8.08
N VAL A 26 -7.77 5.54 -7.57
CA VAL A 26 -8.36 4.34 -8.17
C VAL A 26 -8.79 4.61 -9.60
N ALA A 27 -9.40 5.77 -9.90
CA ALA A 27 -9.78 6.12 -11.26
C ALA A 27 -8.57 6.26 -12.20
N ILE A 28 -7.48 6.89 -11.74
CA ILE A 28 -6.25 7.03 -12.54
C ILE A 28 -5.61 5.67 -12.79
N ILE A 29 -5.48 4.83 -11.75
CA ILE A 29 -4.89 3.49 -11.90
C ILE A 29 -5.79 2.61 -12.78
N ALA A 30 -7.11 2.69 -12.66
CA ALA A 30 -8.04 1.99 -13.53
C ALA A 30 -7.87 2.42 -15.00
N MET A 31 -7.70 3.71 -15.27
CA MET A 31 -7.40 4.22 -16.61
C MET A 31 -6.07 3.69 -17.15
N VAL A 32 -5.02 3.67 -16.32
CA VAL A 32 -3.71 3.10 -16.70
C VAL A 32 -3.85 1.59 -16.99
N ASN A 33 -4.57 0.85 -16.14
CA ASN A 33 -4.83 -0.57 -16.34
C ASN A 33 -5.67 -0.84 -17.58
N ALA A 34 -6.61 0.04 -17.95
CA ALA A 34 -7.36 -0.10 -19.18
C ALA A 34 -6.46 0.01 -20.43
N ILE A 35 -5.44 0.88 -20.38
CA ILE A 35 -4.45 1.02 -21.45
C ILE A 35 -3.51 -0.20 -21.48
N LEU A 36 -2.99 -0.62 -20.31
CA LEU A 36 -2.13 -1.81 -20.21
C LEU A 36 -2.88 -3.10 -20.59
N GLY A 37 -4.19 -3.13 -20.36
CA GLY A 37 -5.06 -4.24 -20.74
C GLY A 37 -5.14 -4.48 -22.24
N LEU A 38 -4.74 -3.50 -23.08
CA LEU A 38 -4.60 -3.71 -24.53
C LEU A 38 -3.53 -4.75 -24.90
N ILE A 39 -2.63 -5.06 -23.96
CA ILE A 39 -1.57 -6.06 -24.10
C ILE A 39 -1.64 -7.10 -22.96
N ASP A 40 -2.83 -7.31 -22.38
CA ASP A 40 -3.09 -8.27 -21.29
C ASP A 40 -2.25 -8.03 -20.02
N LEU A 41 -1.98 -6.75 -19.69
CA LEU A 41 -1.22 -6.36 -18.49
C LEU A 41 -2.00 -5.44 -17.55
N SER A 42 -1.63 -5.46 -16.28
CA SER A 42 -1.98 -4.45 -15.28
C SER A 42 -0.74 -3.94 -14.55
N LEU A 43 -0.85 -2.76 -13.94
CA LEU A 43 0.22 -2.19 -13.15
C LEU A 43 0.54 -3.09 -11.94
N GLN A 44 -0.48 -3.70 -11.34
CA GLN A 44 -0.31 -4.67 -10.26
C GLN A 44 0.49 -5.90 -10.72
N GLN A 45 0.25 -6.43 -11.92
CA GLN A 45 1.01 -7.56 -12.45
C GLN A 45 2.47 -7.21 -12.72
N ILE A 46 2.73 -6.05 -13.31
CA ILE A 46 4.10 -5.56 -13.56
C ILE A 46 4.86 -5.43 -12.24
N LEU A 47 4.24 -4.78 -11.24
CA LEU A 47 4.82 -4.68 -9.91
C LEU A 47 4.90 -6.04 -9.22
N GLY A 48 3.96 -6.94 -9.50
CA GLY A 48 3.96 -8.31 -9.04
C GLY A 48 5.21 -9.05 -9.46
N TRP A 49 5.60 -8.96 -10.73
CA TRP A 49 6.86 -9.54 -11.21
C TRP A 49 8.09 -8.91 -10.57
N ILE A 50 8.07 -7.59 -10.36
CA ILE A 50 9.18 -6.88 -9.71
C ILE A 50 9.31 -7.28 -8.24
N PHE A 51 8.19 -7.48 -7.54
CA PHE A 51 8.16 -7.79 -6.11
C PHE A 51 8.11 -9.28 -5.79
N SER A 52 7.90 -10.17 -6.76
CA SER A 52 7.92 -11.62 -6.54
C SER A 52 9.24 -12.11 -5.91
N PRO A 53 10.43 -11.69 -6.39
CA PRO A 53 11.69 -12.08 -5.76
C PRO A 53 11.78 -11.58 -4.32
N LEU A 54 11.22 -10.40 -4.04
CA LEU A 54 11.22 -9.83 -2.70
C LEU A 54 10.27 -10.60 -1.77
N ALA A 55 9.06 -10.93 -2.23
CA ALA A 55 8.12 -11.77 -1.50
C ALA A 55 8.73 -13.14 -1.17
N TRP A 56 9.43 -13.74 -2.13
CA TRP A 56 10.13 -15.00 -1.93
C TRP A 56 11.22 -14.90 -0.85
N VAL A 57 12.03 -13.83 -0.87
CA VAL A 57 13.05 -13.58 0.18
C VAL A 57 12.43 -13.37 1.56
N MET A 58 11.20 -12.84 1.64
CA MET A 58 10.47 -12.72 2.91
C MET A 58 9.95 -14.07 3.45
N GLY A 59 10.07 -15.16 2.68
CA GLY A 59 9.69 -16.51 3.09
C GLY A 59 8.43 -17.07 2.42
N VAL A 60 7.86 -16.38 1.42
CA VAL A 60 6.71 -16.84 0.63
C VAL A 60 7.15 -17.93 -0.35
N PRO A 61 6.41 -19.06 -0.49
CA PRO A 61 6.68 -20.06 -1.52
C PRO A 61 6.68 -19.45 -2.94
N TRP A 62 7.59 -19.90 -3.81
CA TRP A 62 7.76 -19.29 -5.14
C TRP A 62 6.48 -19.30 -6.00
N ASN A 63 5.65 -20.35 -5.87
CA ASN A 63 4.36 -20.47 -6.55
C ASN A 63 3.32 -19.43 -6.08
N GLU A 64 3.48 -18.87 -4.88
CA GLU A 64 2.60 -17.84 -4.30
C GLU A 64 3.23 -16.44 -4.36
N ALA A 65 4.54 -16.35 -4.62
CA ALA A 65 5.30 -15.09 -4.64
C ALA A 65 4.76 -14.09 -5.67
N GLY A 66 4.23 -14.56 -6.80
CA GLY A 66 3.55 -13.72 -7.80
C GLY A 66 2.29 -13.04 -7.26
N ILE A 67 1.48 -13.78 -6.49
CA ILE A 67 0.24 -13.29 -5.88
C ILE A 67 0.59 -12.27 -4.81
N ILE A 68 1.51 -12.60 -3.89
CA ILE A 68 1.92 -11.70 -2.81
C ILE A 68 2.64 -10.46 -3.35
N GLY A 69 3.49 -10.62 -4.37
CA GLY A 69 4.13 -9.51 -5.06
C GLY A 69 3.11 -8.56 -5.68
N SER A 70 2.02 -9.09 -6.23
CA SER A 70 0.94 -8.28 -6.81
C SER A 70 0.21 -7.47 -5.74
N LEU A 71 -0.08 -8.06 -4.56
CA LEU A 71 -0.64 -7.32 -3.41
C LEU A 71 0.31 -6.23 -2.90
N MET A 72 1.62 -6.50 -2.87
CA MET A 72 2.62 -5.48 -2.52
C MET A 72 2.65 -4.33 -3.52
N GLY A 73 2.51 -4.65 -4.81
CA GLY A 73 2.39 -3.66 -5.88
C GLY A 73 1.11 -2.83 -5.75
N GLU A 74 -0.01 -3.50 -5.54
CA GLU A 74 -1.31 -2.90 -5.32
C GLU A 74 -1.28 -1.92 -4.14
N LYS A 75 -0.71 -2.32 -3.00
CA LYS A 75 -0.51 -1.43 -1.86
C LYS A 75 0.19 -0.13 -2.26
N LEU A 76 1.28 -0.21 -3.04
CA LEU A 76 2.05 0.98 -3.43
C LEU A 76 1.27 1.93 -4.35
N VAL A 77 0.55 1.38 -5.34
CA VAL A 77 -0.12 2.17 -6.40
C VAL A 77 -1.52 2.62 -6.03
N LEU A 78 -2.24 1.79 -5.28
CA LEU A 78 -3.52 2.09 -4.69
C LEU A 78 -3.31 2.44 -3.22
N THR A 79 -3.72 1.57 -2.31
CA THR A 79 -3.53 1.70 -0.86
C THR A 79 -3.55 0.32 -0.21
N GLU A 80 -3.07 0.27 1.03
CA GLU A 80 -3.17 -0.92 1.88
C GLU A 80 -4.60 -1.39 2.11
N LEU A 81 -5.60 -0.49 2.10
CA LEU A 81 -7.00 -0.86 2.32
C LEU A 81 -7.53 -1.78 1.23
N ILE A 82 -7.17 -1.51 -0.03
CA ILE A 82 -7.58 -2.34 -1.18
C ILE A 82 -6.81 -3.67 -1.13
N ALA A 83 -5.49 -3.61 -0.94
CA ALA A 83 -4.66 -4.81 -0.86
C ALA A 83 -5.07 -5.76 0.30
N PHE A 84 -5.53 -5.22 1.43
CA PHE A 84 -6.09 -6.03 2.52
C PHE A 84 -7.44 -6.67 2.15
N GLY A 85 -8.26 -5.99 1.35
CA GLY A 85 -9.49 -6.55 0.80
C GLY A 85 -9.20 -7.78 -0.05
N ASP A 86 -8.27 -7.65 -1.00
CA ASP A 86 -7.87 -8.72 -1.91
C ASP A 86 -7.17 -9.87 -1.15
N LEU A 87 -6.34 -9.56 -0.15
CA LEU A 87 -5.77 -10.56 0.74
C LEU A 87 -6.85 -11.37 1.48
N SER A 88 -7.90 -10.70 1.97
CA SER A 88 -9.01 -11.36 2.66
C SER A 88 -9.77 -12.32 1.73
N GLU A 89 -9.92 -11.98 0.46
CA GLU A 89 -10.55 -12.84 -0.55
C GLU A 89 -9.68 -14.07 -0.86
N LEU A 90 -8.37 -13.87 -1.02
CA LEU A 90 -7.41 -14.96 -1.24
C LEU A 90 -7.39 -15.96 -0.07
N MET A 91 -7.50 -15.48 1.17
CA MET A 91 -7.62 -16.34 2.35
C MET A 91 -8.94 -17.11 2.36
N THR A 92 -10.06 -16.45 2.02
CA THR A 92 -11.39 -17.10 1.99
C THR A 92 -11.49 -18.18 0.93
N THR A 93 -10.82 -17.98 -0.21
CA THR A 93 -10.79 -18.92 -1.33
C THR A 93 -9.71 -20.01 -1.18
N ASN A 94 -8.90 -19.98 -0.12
CA ASN A 94 -7.73 -20.85 0.07
C ASN A 94 -6.75 -20.80 -1.13
N SER A 95 -6.60 -19.64 -1.76
CA SER A 95 -5.71 -19.43 -2.90
C SER A 95 -4.23 -19.29 -2.51
N ILE A 96 -3.97 -19.06 -1.21
CA ILE A 96 -2.63 -18.92 -0.63
C ILE A 96 -2.54 -19.71 0.68
N SER A 97 -1.33 -20.07 1.09
CA SER A 97 -1.09 -20.69 2.39
C SER A 97 -1.24 -19.72 3.56
N ASP A 98 -1.55 -20.24 4.76
CA ASP A 98 -1.59 -19.46 6.01
C ASP A 98 -0.28 -18.70 6.25
N ARG A 99 0.85 -19.33 5.92
CA ARG A 99 2.18 -18.71 6.00
C ARG A 99 2.25 -17.45 5.13
N SER A 100 1.88 -17.56 3.86
CA SER A 100 1.90 -16.42 2.93
C SER A 100 0.92 -15.34 3.35
N ALA A 101 -0.25 -15.72 3.87
CA ALA A 101 -1.23 -14.77 4.41
C ALA A 101 -0.64 -13.97 5.59
N ILE A 102 0.05 -14.64 6.52
CA ILE A 102 0.71 -13.97 7.65
C ILE A 102 1.81 -13.03 7.14
N ILE A 103 2.72 -13.50 6.28
CA ILE A 103 3.81 -12.66 5.74
C ILE A 103 3.24 -11.45 4.99
N ALA A 104 2.23 -11.67 4.14
CA ALA A 104 1.55 -10.60 3.40
C ALA A 104 0.93 -9.57 4.36
N SER A 105 0.26 -10.01 5.43
CA SER A 105 -0.34 -9.09 6.40
C SER A 105 0.67 -8.09 6.99
N TYR A 106 1.89 -8.54 7.30
CA TYR A 106 2.98 -7.67 7.75
C TYR A 106 3.54 -6.79 6.63
N ALA A 107 3.68 -7.33 5.41
CA ALA A 107 4.21 -6.58 4.27
C ALA A 107 3.27 -5.44 3.84
N LEU A 108 1.96 -5.67 3.94
CA LEU A 108 0.91 -4.71 3.63
C LEU A 108 0.69 -3.69 4.75
N CYS A 109 1.00 -4.04 6.00
CA CYS A 109 0.83 -3.16 7.15
C CYS A 109 1.74 -1.92 7.06
N GLY A 110 1.16 -0.81 6.59
CA GLY A 110 1.77 0.51 6.59
C GLY A 110 1.29 1.38 5.42
N PHE A 111 1.27 2.69 5.63
CA PHE A 111 0.76 3.68 4.67
C PHE A 111 1.79 4.10 3.62
N ALA A 112 2.70 3.20 3.23
CA ALA A 112 3.67 3.46 2.19
C ALA A 112 3.00 3.26 0.82
N ASN A 113 2.51 4.34 0.22
CA ASN A 113 1.89 4.37 -1.11
C ASN A 113 1.92 5.80 -1.69
N PHE A 114 1.65 5.96 -3.00
CA PHE A 114 1.72 7.27 -3.65
C PHE A 114 0.72 8.27 -3.09
N ALA A 115 -0.46 7.80 -2.68
CA ALA A 115 -1.52 8.63 -2.14
C ALA A 115 -1.08 9.27 -0.79
N SER A 116 -0.40 8.50 0.06
CA SER A 116 0.17 8.95 1.33
C SER A 116 1.26 10.00 1.18
N VAL A 117 2.00 10.04 0.07
CA VAL A 117 2.92 11.14 -0.22
C VAL A 117 2.14 12.45 -0.38
N GLY A 118 1.01 12.41 -1.09
CA GLY A 118 0.10 13.55 -1.24
C GLY A 118 -0.48 14.01 0.11
N ILE A 119 -0.91 13.05 0.95
CA ILE A 119 -1.40 13.35 2.32
C ILE A 119 -0.32 14.05 3.14
N GLN A 120 0.92 13.56 3.14
CA GLN A 120 2.00 14.17 3.92
C GLN A 120 2.36 15.56 3.42
N LEU A 121 2.34 15.79 2.10
CA LEU A 121 2.54 17.11 1.52
C LEU A 121 1.45 18.10 1.92
N GLY A 122 0.19 17.67 1.95
CA GLY A 122 -0.93 18.49 2.40
C GLY A 122 -0.90 18.75 3.91
N GLY A 123 -0.70 17.69 4.70
CA GLY A 123 -0.71 17.73 6.16
C GLY A 123 0.48 18.47 6.74
N ILE A 124 1.70 17.95 6.54
CA ILE A 124 2.93 18.55 7.08
C ILE A 124 3.20 19.89 6.39
N GLY A 125 2.94 20.00 5.09
CA GLY A 125 3.04 21.26 4.37
C GLY A 125 1.99 22.30 4.78
N GLY A 126 0.91 21.92 5.45
CA GLY A 126 -0.02 22.85 6.09
C GLY A 126 0.53 23.43 7.40
N ILE A 127 1.35 22.65 8.12
CA ILE A 127 1.97 23.02 9.40
C ILE A 127 3.26 23.82 9.19
N ALA A 128 4.06 23.45 8.19
CA ALA A 128 5.32 24.08 7.83
C ALA A 128 5.34 24.43 6.32
N PRO A 129 4.63 25.49 5.89
CA PRO A 129 4.49 25.86 4.48
C PRO A 129 5.83 26.09 3.75
N GLU A 130 6.82 26.65 4.45
CA GLU A 130 8.17 26.91 3.95
C GLU A 130 8.95 25.64 3.63
N ARG A 131 8.57 24.49 4.21
CA ARG A 131 9.23 23.19 4.02
C ARG A 131 8.56 22.32 2.95
N ARG A 132 7.49 22.78 2.30
CA ARG A 132 6.78 22.02 1.24
C ARG A 132 7.69 21.49 0.14
N LYS A 133 8.69 22.27 -0.27
CA LYS A 133 9.67 21.87 -1.29
C LYS A 133 10.55 20.70 -0.82
N ASP A 134 10.98 20.74 0.44
CA ASP A 134 11.78 19.66 1.02
C ASP A 134 10.96 18.38 1.14
N LEU A 135 9.71 18.49 1.60
CA LEU A 135 8.78 17.37 1.71
C LEU A 135 8.53 16.74 0.34
N ALA A 136 8.32 17.54 -0.71
CA ALA A 136 8.09 17.03 -2.06
C ALA A 136 9.32 16.26 -2.58
N LYS A 137 10.52 16.77 -2.29
CA LYS A 137 11.78 16.12 -2.66
C LYS A 137 12.03 14.80 -1.91
N LEU A 138 11.56 14.70 -0.67
CA LEU A 138 11.74 13.51 0.17
C LEU A 138 10.60 12.50 0.04
N GLY A 139 9.43 12.89 -0.45
CA GLY A 139 8.19 12.09 -0.41
C GLY A 139 8.35 10.67 -0.93
N LEU A 140 8.92 10.49 -2.12
CA LEU A 140 9.15 9.15 -2.68
C LEU A 140 10.19 8.35 -1.89
N LYS A 141 11.26 8.99 -1.41
CA LYS A 141 12.27 8.32 -0.58
C LYS A 141 11.68 7.86 0.75
N ALA A 142 10.85 8.70 1.37
CA ALA A 142 10.15 8.37 2.60
C ALA A 142 9.13 7.24 2.38
N MET A 143 8.41 7.24 1.26
CA MET A 143 7.48 6.17 0.88
C MET A 143 8.20 4.83 0.76
N PHE A 144 9.27 4.74 -0.03
CA PHE A 144 10.03 3.49 -0.17
C PHE A 144 10.72 3.08 1.15
N GLY A 145 11.21 4.03 1.94
CA GLY A 145 11.74 3.75 3.28
C GLY A 145 10.68 3.12 4.20
N GLY A 146 9.45 3.62 4.16
CA GLY A 146 8.32 3.03 4.88
C GLY A 146 7.95 1.63 4.38
N ALA A 147 7.96 1.41 3.06
CA ALA A 147 7.69 0.10 2.47
C ALA A 147 8.73 -0.93 2.92
N LEU A 148 10.02 -0.57 2.86
CA LEU A 148 11.12 -1.42 3.32
C LEU A 148 10.98 -1.76 4.81
N ALA A 149 10.53 -0.83 5.65
CA ALA A 149 10.29 -1.10 7.07
C ALA A 149 9.18 -2.16 7.28
N SER A 150 8.07 -2.07 6.53
CA SER A 150 7.03 -3.10 6.53
C SER A 150 7.58 -4.46 6.08
N TRP A 151 8.38 -4.47 5.00
CA TRP A 151 8.93 -5.70 4.42
C TRP A 151 9.99 -6.36 5.30
N LEU A 152 10.81 -5.57 6.01
CA LEU A 152 11.70 -6.10 7.05
C LEU A 152 10.90 -6.76 8.17
N THR A 153 9.81 -6.14 8.62
CA THR A 153 8.92 -6.72 9.62
C THR A 153 8.29 -8.03 9.13
N ALA A 154 7.85 -8.08 7.87
CA ALA A 154 7.34 -9.28 7.23
C ALA A 154 8.40 -10.40 7.12
N THR A 155 9.65 -10.03 6.84
CA THR A 155 10.78 -10.97 6.82
C THR A 155 10.99 -11.60 8.20
N ILE A 156 10.94 -10.78 9.26
CA ILE A 156 11.05 -11.27 10.64
C ILE A 156 9.89 -12.22 10.96
N ALA A 157 8.66 -11.85 10.61
CA ALA A 157 7.50 -12.72 10.78
C ALA A 157 7.67 -14.05 10.03
N GLY A 158 8.16 -14.02 8.79
CA GLY A 158 8.46 -15.21 8.01
C GLY A 158 9.57 -16.09 8.60
N ILE A 159 10.53 -15.54 9.35
CA ILE A 159 11.57 -16.33 10.04
C ILE A 159 10.98 -17.07 11.26
N LEU A 160 9.96 -16.49 11.91
CA LEU A 160 9.42 -16.99 13.18
C LEU A 160 8.32 -18.04 13.03
N ILE A 161 7.77 -18.22 11.83
CA ILE A 161 6.67 -19.15 11.53
C ILE A 161 7.06 -20.19 10.49
#